data_AF-A0A973TR74-F1
#
_entry.id   AF-A0A973TR74-F1
#
_cell.length_a   1.000
_cell.length_b   1.000
_cell.length_c   1.000
_cell.angle_alpha   90.00
_cell.angle_beta   90.00
_cell.angle_gamma   90.00
#
_symmetry.space_group_name_H-M   'P 1'
#
loop_
_entity.id
_entity.type
_entity.pdbx_description
1 polymer ?
#
loop_
_entity_poly.entity_id
_entity_poly.type
_entity_poly.pdbx_seq_one_letter_code
_entity_poly.pdbx_strand_id
1 'polypeptide(L)'
;MREAREGKRTLRTHVLASRPVPDVKPAELIKLREGLELSRPVFADYLRTNPRTLENWEQGRAKPNAQAALLIRLVQRYPDTVQRLAAL
;
A
#
# COMPACT_ATOMS: atom_id res chain seq x y z
N MET A 1 9.01 16.09 45.53
CA MET A 1 9.13 14.86 44.68
C MET A 1 7.80 14.12 44.45
N ARG A 2 6.68 14.43 45.14
CA ARG A 2 5.39 13.72 44.98
C ARG A 2 4.39 14.39 44.02
N GLU A 3 4.49 15.69 43.77
CA GLU A 3 3.47 16.47 43.03
C GLU A 3 3.60 16.45 41.49
N ALA A 4 4.64 15.83 40.92
CA ALA A 4 4.89 15.88 39.47
C ALA A 4 4.07 14.86 38.62
N ARG A 5 3.05 14.21 39.19
CA ARG A 5 2.33 13.09 38.55
C ARG A 5 0.82 13.28 38.41
N GLU A 6 0.26 14.41 38.80
CA GLU A 6 -1.21 14.60 38.88
C GLU A 6 -1.90 14.97 37.55
N GLY A 7 -1.14 15.19 36.46
CA GLY A 7 -1.71 15.61 35.17
C GLY A 7 -1.56 14.63 34.01
N LYS A 8 -1.02 13.42 34.21
CA LYS A 8 -0.69 12.53 33.08
C LYS A 8 -1.92 11.79 32.58
N ARG A 9 -2.59 12.38 31.59
CA ARG A 9 -3.63 11.72 30.77
C ARG A 9 -3.01 10.49 30.11
N THR A 10 -3.35 9.29 30.59
CA THR A 10 -2.90 8.03 29.99
C THR A 10 -3.61 7.83 28.65
N LEU A 11 -2.83 7.62 27.58
CA LEU A 11 -3.37 7.22 26.28
C LEU A 11 -4.04 5.84 26.40
N ARG A 12 -5.07 5.61 25.59
CA ARG A 12 -5.73 4.30 25.54
C ARG A 12 -4.74 3.26 24.99
N THR A 13 -4.51 2.19 25.74
CA THR A 13 -3.67 1.07 25.30
C THR A 13 -4.48 0.18 24.36
N HIS A 14 -4.00 0.04 23.12
CA HIS A 14 -4.52 -0.92 22.15
C HIS A 14 -3.51 -2.04 21.96
N VAL A 15 -3.90 -3.27 22.27
CA VAL A 15 -3.11 -4.45 21.91
C VAL A 15 -3.38 -4.75 20.44
N LEU A 16 -2.39 -4.57 19.60
CA LEU A 16 -2.47 -4.87 18.16
C LEU A 16 -1.74 -6.17 17.88
N ALA A 17 -2.45 -7.15 17.30
CA ALA A 17 -1.80 -8.26 16.64
C ALA A 17 -1.27 -7.79 15.27
N SER A 18 0.01 -8.02 15.01
CA SER A 18 0.64 -7.75 13.72
C SER A 18 -0.09 -8.51 12.61
N ARG A 19 -0.66 -7.81 11.63
CA ARG A 19 -1.22 -8.43 10.43
C ARG A 19 -0.10 -8.73 9.44
N PRO A 20 -0.12 -9.89 8.76
CA PRO A 20 0.90 -10.21 7.77
C PRO A 20 0.84 -9.24 6.58
N VAL A 21 1.99 -9.02 5.96
CA VAL A 21 2.07 -8.25 4.71
C VAL A 21 1.23 -8.98 3.66
N PRO A 22 0.34 -8.27 2.94
CA PRO A 22 -0.42 -8.91 1.89
C PRO A 22 0.50 -9.44 0.79
N ASP A 23 0.31 -10.69 0.38
CA ASP A 23 0.99 -11.21 -0.81
C ASP A 23 0.38 -10.57 -2.05
N VAL A 24 1.18 -10.31 -3.09
CA VAL A 24 0.71 -9.78 -4.38
C VAL A 24 1.36 -10.61 -5.47
N LYS A 25 0.54 -11.37 -6.20
CA LYS A 25 1.04 -12.20 -7.29
C LYS A 25 1.24 -11.38 -8.55
N PRO A 26 2.29 -11.65 -9.37
CA PRO A 26 2.53 -10.92 -10.60
C PRO A 26 1.33 -10.89 -11.56
N ALA A 27 0.67 -12.04 -11.75
CA ALA A 27 -0.52 -12.13 -12.59
C ALA A 27 -1.74 -11.35 -12.05
N GLU A 28 -1.88 -11.24 -10.72
CA GLU A 28 -2.94 -10.43 -10.09
C GLU A 28 -2.68 -8.94 -10.32
N LEU A 29 -1.40 -8.51 -10.23
CA LEU A 29 -0.99 -7.14 -10.46
C LEU A 29 -1.24 -6.69 -11.91
N ILE A 30 -0.90 -7.54 -12.88
CA ILE A 30 -1.17 -7.29 -14.31
C ILE A 30 -2.67 -7.12 -14.54
N LYS A 31 -3.48 -8.08 -14.05
CA LYS A 31 -4.95 -8.04 -14.20
C LYS A 31 -5.55 -6.80 -13.56
N LEU A 32 -5.05 -6.38 -12.40
CA LEU A 32 -5.51 -5.16 -11.72
C LEU A 32 -5.24 -3.93 -12.59
N ARG A 33 -4.01 -3.77 -13.06
CA ARG A 33 -3.63 -2.61 -13.90
C ARG A 33 -4.47 -2.56 -15.18
N GLU A 34 -4.62 -3.70 -15.85
CA GLU A 34 -5.38 -3.79 -17.10
C GLU A 34 -6.87 -3.58 -16.90
N GLY A 35 -7.44 -4.09 -15.81
CA GLY A 35 -8.84 -3.85 -15.45
C GLY A 35 -9.14 -2.40 -15.07
N LEU A 36 -8.11 -1.60 -14.77
CA LEU A 36 -8.20 -0.15 -14.57
C LEU A 36 -7.91 0.65 -15.85
N GLU A 37 -7.62 -0.03 -16.97
CA GLU A 37 -7.27 0.58 -18.25
C GLU A 37 -6.04 1.52 -18.18
N LEU A 38 -5.12 1.22 -17.26
CA LEU A 38 -3.92 2.03 -17.05
C LEU A 38 -2.70 1.45 -17.77
N SER A 39 -1.93 2.35 -18.37
CA SER A 39 -0.59 2.00 -18.83
C SER A 39 0.33 1.75 -17.62
N ARG A 40 1.35 0.92 -17.81
CA ARG A 40 2.37 0.65 -16.78
C ARG A 40 2.98 1.93 -16.18
N PRO A 41 3.44 2.94 -16.96
CA PRO A 41 4.01 4.14 -16.36
C PRO A 41 3.01 4.95 -15.54
N VAL A 42 1.74 5.03 -15.98
CA VAL A 42 0.69 5.75 -15.23
C VAL A 42 0.39 5.04 -13.91
N PHE A 43 0.25 3.72 -13.93
CA PHE A 43 0.00 2.96 -12.71
C PHE A 43 1.18 3.00 -11.72
N ALA A 44 2.42 3.01 -12.24
CA ALA A 44 3.61 3.18 -11.42
C ALA A 44 3.64 4.54 -10.72
N ASP A 45 3.27 5.61 -11.43
CA ASP A 45 3.21 6.97 -10.89
C ASP A 45 2.20 7.10 -9.73
N TYR A 46 1.01 6.51 -9.87
CA TYR A 46 0.00 6.47 -8.80
C TYR A 46 0.50 5.73 -7.55
N LEU A 47 1.28 4.66 -7.72
CA LEU A 47 1.87 3.90 -6.62
C LEU A 47 3.20 4.52 -6.12
N ARG A 48 3.59 5.71 -6.62
CA ARG A 48 4.83 6.41 -6.28
C ARG A 48 6.07 5.51 -6.46
N THR A 49 6.09 4.74 -7.53
CA THR A 49 7.21 3.87 -7.92
C THR A 49 7.62 4.16 -9.36
N ASN A 50 8.82 3.73 -9.75
CA ASN A 50 9.25 3.86 -11.14
C ASN A 50 8.66 2.73 -12.01
N PRO A 51 8.49 2.94 -13.34
CA PRO A 51 7.91 1.94 -14.23
C PRO A 51 8.69 0.63 -14.30
N ARG A 52 10.02 0.68 -14.13
CA ARG A 52 10.89 -0.51 -14.17
C ARG A 52 10.69 -1.40 -12.94
N THR A 53 10.46 -0.81 -11.78
CA THR A 53 10.12 -1.51 -10.54
C THR A 53 8.76 -2.20 -10.69
N LEU A 54 7.76 -1.49 -11.23
CA LEU A 54 6.45 -2.09 -11.51
C LEU A 54 6.57 -3.26 -12.50
N GLU A 55 7.36 -3.10 -13.56
CA GLU A 55 7.64 -4.18 -14.52
C GLU A 55 8.30 -5.39 -13.85
N ASN A 56 9.29 -5.18 -12.98
CA ASN A 56 9.94 -6.25 -12.23
C ASN A 56 8.94 -7.02 -11.33
N TRP A 57 7.95 -6.33 -10.76
CA TRP A 57 6.87 -6.97 -9.99
C TRP A 57 5.92 -7.77 -10.88
N GLU A 58 5.50 -7.20 -12.02
CA GLU A 58 4.64 -7.89 -13.00
C GLU A 58 5.32 -9.12 -13.63
N GLN A 59 6.65 -9.12 -13.74
CA GLN A 59 7.44 -10.25 -14.23
C GLN A 59 7.85 -11.23 -13.10
N GLY A 60 7.55 -10.92 -11.84
CA GLY A 60 7.95 -11.73 -10.69
C GLY A 60 9.45 -11.75 -10.39
N ARG A 61 10.23 -10.84 -10.99
CA ARG A 61 11.68 -10.68 -10.71
C ARG A 61 11.94 -10.03 -9.36
N ALA A 62 10.97 -9.28 -8.85
CA ALA A 62 10.98 -8.67 -7.52
C ALA A 62 9.58 -8.73 -6.90
N LYS A 63 9.50 -8.51 -5.58
CA LYS A 63 8.23 -8.38 -4.86
C LYS A 63 8.01 -6.94 -4.40
N PRO A 64 6.76 -6.44 -4.36
CA PRO A 64 6.46 -5.16 -3.73
C PRO A 64 6.81 -5.19 -2.24
N ASN A 65 7.27 -4.05 -1.72
CA ASN A 65 7.46 -3.88 -0.27
C ASN A 65 6.11 -3.87 0.45
N ALA A 66 6.12 -3.88 1.79
CA ALA A 66 4.91 -4.00 2.59
C ALA A 66 3.87 -2.89 2.31
N GLN A 67 4.33 -1.66 2.13
CA GLN A 67 3.48 -0.50 1.87
C GLN A 67 2.89 -0.55 0.47
N ALA A 68 3.71 -0.87 -0.54
CA ALA A 68 3.26 -1.03 -1.92
C ALA A 68 2.27 -2.19 -2.05
N ALA A 69 2.53 -3.32 -1.39
CA ALA A 69 1.62 -4.46 -1.37
C ALA A 69 0.26 -4.10 -0.75
N LEU A 70 0.27 -3.32 0.33
CA LEU A 70 -0.95 -2.80 0.95
C LEU A 70 -1.71 -1.86 0.01
N LEU A 71 -1.04 -0.92 -0.66
CA LEU A 71 -1.66 0.00 -1.63
C LEU A 71 -2.25 -0.75 -2.82
N ILE A 72 -1.52 -1.73 -3.37
CA ILE A 72 -2.01 -2.57 -4.47
C ILE A 72 -3.30 -3.30 -4.05
N ARG A 73 -3.32 -3.87 -2.84
CA ARG A 73 -4.53 -4.53 -2.30
C ARG A 73 -5.67 -3.55 -2.02
N LEU A 74 -5.34 -2.32 -1.61
CA LEU A 74 -6.34 -1.28 -1.40
C LEU A 74 -6.99 -0.88 -2.73
N VAL A 75 -6.20 -0.66 -3.78
CA VAL A 75 -6.68 -0.41 -5.14
C VAL A 75 -7.49 -1.58 -5.68
N GLN A 76 -7.05 -2.81 -5.43
CA GLN A 76 -7.79 -4.02 -5.85
C GLN A 76 -9.17 -4.09 -5.20
N ARG A 77 -9.30 -3.68 -3.93
CA ARG A 77 -10.56 -3.72 -3.20
C ARG A 77 -11.45 -2.50 -3.46
N TYR A 78 -10.83 -1.35 -3.70
CA TYR A 78 -11.47 -0.05 -3.88
C TYR A 78 -10.82 0.66 -5.07
N PRO A 79 -11.31 0.44 -6.30
CA PRO A 79 -10.71 1.00 -7.51
C PRO A 79 -10.58 2.53 -7.50
N ASP A 80 -11.49 3.23 -6.81
CA ASP A 80 -11.46 4.69 -6.61
C ASP A 80 -10.22 5.18 -5.85
N THR A 81 -9.49 4.27 -5.21
CA THR A 81 -8.20 4.56 -4.54
C THR A 81 -7.18 5.14 -5.52
N VAL A 82 -7.21 4.76 -6.80
CA VAL A 82 -6.28 5.31 -7.79
C VAL A 82 -6.43 6.83 -7.90
N GLN A 83 -7.67 7.32 -8.00
CA GLN A 83 -8.00 8.73 -8.07
C GLN A 83 -7.68 9.44 -6.75
N ARG A 84 -7.88 8.77 -5.62
CA ARG A 84 -7.49 9.31 -4.30
C ARG A 84 -5.97 9.49 -4.20
N LEU A 85 -5.18 8.51 -4.68
CA LEU A 85 -3.72 8.59 -4.70
C LEU A 85 -3.24 9.71 -5.65
N ALA A 86 -3.93 9.92 -6.77
CA ALA A 86 -3.63 11.01 -7.70
C ALA A 86 -3.80 12.40 -7.08
N ALA A 87 -4.68 12.55 -6.09
CA ALA A 87 -5.01 13.81 -5.44
C ALA A 87 -4.16 14.12 -4.19
N LEU A 88 -3.22 13.25 -3.83
CA LEU A 88 -2.26 13.44 -2.74
C LEU A 88 -0.94 14.04 -3.24
#